data_AF-A0A067SYL6-F1
#
_entry.id   AF-A0A067SYL6-F1
#
_cell.length_a   1.000
_cell.length_b   1.000
_cell.length_c   1.000
_cell.angle_alpha   90.00
_cell.angle_beta   90.00
_cell.angle_gamma   90.00
#
_symmetry.space_group_name_H-M   'P 1'
#
loop_
_entity.id
_entity.type
_entity.pdbx_description
1 polymer ?
#
loop_
_entity_poly.entity_id
_entity_poly.type
_entity_poly.pdbx_seq_one_letter_code
_entity_poly.pdbx_strand_id
1 'polypeptide(L)'
;MAEQTIDVSTRRPMRWEAFLIFMRERGFTYDPNAAGSSVHFYPPNENDRSITFYKPHPDSTLQPVMLKEFAKKLKRYYGWDEEDLFMR
;
A
#
# COMPACT_ATOMS: atom_id res chain seq x y z
N MET A 1 26.04 -3.09 -22.83
CA MET A 1 24.80 -3.75 -22.38
C MET A 1 23.97 -2.67 -21.72
N ALA A 2 22.83 -2.30 -22.29
CA ALA A 2 22.03 -1.20 -21.76
C ALA A 2 21.26 -1.69 -20.53
N GLU A 3 21.51 -1.08 -19.38
CA GLU A 3 20.60 -1.10 -18.23
C GLU A 3 19.23 -0.60 -18.73
N GLN A 4 18.22 -1.48 -18.71
CA GLN A 4 16.84 -1.05 -18.85
C GLN A 4 16.49 -0.24 -17.61
N THR A 5 16.59 1.08 -17.71
CA THR A 5 15.93 2.01 -16.79
C THR A 5 14.44 1.75 -16.92
N ILE A 6 13.89 0.98 -15.99
CA ILE A 6 12.44 0.81 -15.88
C ILE A 6 11.88 2.21 -15.65
N ASP A 7 11.08 2.69 -16.60
CA ASP A 7 10.35 3.94 -16.47
C ASP A 7 9.37 3.79 -15.29
N VAL A 8 9.82 4.21 -14.11
CA VAL A 8 9.04 4.27 -12.85
C VAL A 8 7.78 5.15 -12.96
N SER A 9 7.56 5.78 -14.12
CA SER A 9 6.45 6.70 -14.43
C SER A 9 5.16 5.98 -14.83
N THR A 10 5.19 4.68 -15.18
CA THR A 10 4.00 3.90 -15.56
C THR A 10 3.55 2.91 -14.49
N ARG A 11 3.42 3.38 -13.24
CA ARG A 11 2.77 2.61 -12.17
C ARG A 11 1.28 2.45 -12.49
N ARG A 12 0.75 1.22 -12.52
CA ARG A 12 -0.65 0.94 -12.84
C ARG A 12 -1.57 1.30 -11.65
N PRO A 13 -2.79 1.80 -11.88
CA PRO A 13 -3.78 1.96 -10.81
C PRO A 13 -4.10 0.61 -10.14
N MET A 14 -4.36 0.63 -8.84
CA MET A 14 -4.66 -0.57 -8.04
C MET A 14 -6.01 -0.43 -7.35
N ARG A 15 -6.88 -1.44 -7.45
CA ARG A 15 -8.12 -1.45 -6.67
C ARG A 15 -7.82 -1.48 -5.18
N TRP A 16 -8.58 -0.73 -4.38
CA TRP A 16 -8.46 -0.71 -2.92
C TRP A 16 -8.50 -2.12 -2.31
N GLU A 17 -9.38 -2.99 -2.81
CA GLU A 17 -9.48 -4.38 -2.34
C GLU A 17 -8.20 -5.18 -2.57
N ALA A 18 -7.51 -4.97 -3.70
CA ALA A 18 -6.22 -5.61 -3.95
C ALA A 18 -5.15 -5.12 -2.96
N PHE A 19 -5.18 -3.84 -2.59
CA PHE A 19 -4.31 -3.31 -1.54
C PHE A 19 -4.60 -3.94 -0.16
N LEU A 20 -5.88 -4.14 0.20
CA LEU A 20 -6.26 -4.84 1.44
C LEU A 20 -5.74 -6.28 1.47
N ILE A 21 -5.85 -7.01 0.35
CA ILE A 21 -5.34 -8.37 0.21
C ILE A 21 -3.81 -8.38 0.36
N PHE A 22 -3.12 -7.48 -0.34
CA PHE A 22 -1.67 -7.33 -0.25
C PHE A 22 -1.18 -7.09 1.18
N MET A 23 -1.81 -6.17 1.91
CA MET A 23 -1.45 -5.90 3.31
C MET A 23 -1.66 -7.14 4.20
N ARG A 24 -2.75 -7.89 4.00
CA ARG A 24 -3.02 -9.13 4.74
C ARG A 24 -2.04 -10.25 4.41
N GLU A 25 -1.63 -10.41 3.15
CA GLU A 25 -0.60 -11.38 2.76
C GLU A 25 0.75 -11.10 3.43
N ARG A 26 0.99 -9.85 3.86
CA ARG A 26 2.17 -9.44 4.63
C ARG A 26 1.96 -9.51 6.15
N GLY A 27 0.86 -10.10 6.60
CA GLY A 27 0.58 -10.33 8.02
C GLY A 27 -0.04 -9.13 8.74
N PHE A 28 -0.41 -8.05 8.04
CA PHE A 28 -1.16 -6.97 8.67
C PHE A 28 -2.61 -7.38 8.90
N THR A 29 -3.17 -6.97 10.03
CA THR A 29 -4.61 -7.10 10.33
C THR A 29 -5.29 -5.73 10.34
N TYR A 30 -6.58 -5.68 10.03
CA TYR A 30 -7.41 -4.49 10.17
C TYR A 30 -8.83 -4.92 10.53
N ASP A 31 -9.62 -4.01 11.11
CA ASP A 31 -11.05 -4.26 11.35
C ASP A 31 -11.86 -3.95 10.08
N PRO A 32 -12.47 -4.95 9.41
CA PRO A 32 -13.27 -4.72 8.22
C PRO A 32 -14.61 -4.03 8.51
N ASN A 33 -15.05 -3.97 9.78
CA ASN A 33 -16.27 -3.30 10.19
C ASN A 33 -16.04 -1.84 10.60
N ALA A 34 -14.79 -1.38 10.62
CA ALA A 34 -14.47 0.01 10.89
C ALA A 34 -15.15 0.91 9.84
N ALA A 35 -16.09 1.73 10.30
CA ALA A 35 -16.83 2.63 9.42
C ALA A 35 -15.93 3.76 8.90
N GLY A 36 -16.08 4.09 7.61
CA GLY A 36 -15.47 5.27 6.99
C GLY A 36 -14.38 4.98 5.95
N SER A 37 -13.76 6.05 5.46
CA SER A 37 -12.74 6.00 4.41
C SER A 37 -11.31 5.83 4.97
N SER A 38 -11.16 5.59 6.27
CA SER A 38 -9.88 5.46 6.95
C SER A 38 -9.72 4.02 7.44
N VAL A 39 -8.70 3.32 6.95
CA VAL A 39 -8.42 1.94 7.38
C VAL A 39 -7.12 1.91 8.17
N HIS A 40 -7.22 1.46 9.41
CA HIS A 40 -6.11 1.31 10.33
C HIS A 40 -5.60 -0.14 10.31
N PHE A 41 -4.30 -0.32 10.10
CA PHE A 41 -3.65 -1.61 10.05
C PHE A 41 -2.71 -1.79 11.24
N TYR A 42 -2.78 -2.97 11.84
CA TYR A 42 -1.87 -3.47 12.86
C TYR A 42 -0.78 -4.33 12.20
N PRO A 43 0.51 -4.06 12.45
CA PRO A 43 1.61 -4.84 11.87
C PRO A 43 1.71 -6.22 12.53
N PRO A 44 2.34 -7.21 11.84
CA PRO A 44 2.54 -8.55 12.39
C PRO A 44 3.49 -8.58 13.61
N ASN A 45 4.41 -7.64 13.69
CA ASN A 45 5.27 -7.45 14.86
C ASN A 45 4.63 -6.39 15.78
N GLU A 46 4.29 -6.80 16.99
CA GLU A 46 3.64 -5.94 18.00
C GLU A 46 4.46 -4.71 18.43
N ASN A 47 5.78 -4.74 18.23
CA ASN A 47 6.66 -3.61 18.53
C ASN A 47 6.68 -2.56 17.40
N ASP A 48 6.18 -2.90 16.22
CA ASP A 48 6.11 -1.99 15.09
C ASP A 48 4.90 -1.06 15.21
N ARG A 49 5.06 0.15 14.66
CA ARG A 49 4.00 1.17 14.70
C ARG A 49 2.84 0.81 13.77
N SER A 50 1.59 0.96 14.21
CA SER A 50 0.41 0.87 13.33
C SER A 50 0.34 1.97 12.26
N ILE A 51 -0.37 1.69 11.16
CA ILE A 51 -0.46 2.59 10.00
C ILE A 51 -1.90 2.76 9.51
N THR A 52 -2.27 3.99 9.18
CA THR A 52 -3.58 4.30 8.58
C THR A 52 -3.42 4.71 7.12
N PHE A 53 -4.29 4.19 6.26
CA PHE A 53 -4.44 4.58 4.87
C PHE A 53 -5.88 4.99 4.56
N TYR A 54 -6.04 5.89 3.61
CA TYR A 54 -7.35 6.38 3.20
C TYR A 54 -7.80 5.71 1.91
N LYS A 55 -9.00 5.12 1.94
CA LYS A 55 -9.69 4.60 0.78
C LYS A 55 -10.11 5.75 -0.14
N PRO A 56 -9.74 5.75 -1.43
CA PRO A 56 -10.17 6.78 -2.37
C PRO A 56 -11.68 6.68 -2.66
N HIS A 57 -12.28 7.84 -2.97
CA HIS A 57 -13.70 8.01 -3.31
C HIS A 57 -13.87 9.08 -4.41
N PRO A 58 -14.93 9.00 -5.25
CA PRO A 58 -15.96 7.96 -5.27
C PRO A 58 -15.46 6.61 -5.82
N ASP A 59 -14.45 6.65 -6.70
CA ASP A 59 -13.82 5.46 -7.24
C ASP A 59 -12.79 4.89 -6.24
N SER A 60 -12.93 3.61 -5.92
CA SER A 60 -12.07 2.93 -4.95
C SER A 60 -10.77 2.41 -5.58
N THR A 61 -10.16 3.19 -6.47
CA THR A 61 -8.89 2.86 -7.13
C THR A 61 -7.79 3.80 -6.64
N LEU A 62 -6.71 3.22 -6.14
CA LEU A 62 -5.48 3.91 -5.81
C LEU A 62 -4.78 4.30 -7.11
N GLN A 63 -4.76 5.60 -7.37
CA GLN A 63 -4.04 6.16 -8.51
C GLN A 63 -2.51 6.11 -8.28
N PRO A 64 -1.70 6.18 -9.35
CA PRO A 64 -0.25 5.98 -9.27
C PRO A 64 0.46 6.88 -8.24
N VAL A 65 0.00 8.13 -8.12
CA VAL A 65 0.51 9.09 -7.12
C VAL A 65 0.19 8.64 -5.70
N MET A 66 -1.02 8.14 -5.44
CA MET A 66 -1.39 7.63 -4.10
C MET A 66 -0.57 6.39 -3.74
N LEU A 67 -0.38 5.47 -4.70
CA LEU A 67 0.45 4.29 -4.47
C LEU A 67 1.90 4.65 -4.14
N LYS A 68 2.46 5.68 -4.80
CA LYS A 68 3.78 6.21 -4.46
C LYS A 68 3.87 6.68 -3.02
N GLU A 69 2.87 7.45 -2.58
CA GLU A 69 2.83 7.94 -1.19
C GLU A 69 2.66 6.81 -0.19
N PHE A 70 1.89 5.78 -0.53
CA PHE A 70 1.71 4.60 0.31
C PHE A 70 3.01 3.80 0.42
N ALA A 71 3.68 3.53 -0.70
CA ALA A 71 4.96 2.83 -0.74
C ALA A 71 6.02 3.56 0.09
N LYS A 72 6.16 4.88 -0.06
CA LYS A 72 7.06 5.70 0.77
C LYS A 72 6.76 5.57 2.26
N LYS A 73 5.47 5.53 2.64
CA LYS A 73 5.06 5.42 4.04
C LYS A 73 5.40 4.04 4.61
N LEU A 74 5.16 2.97 3.84
CA LEU A 74 5.54 1.60 4.20
C LEU A 74 7.06 1.48 4.34
N LYS A 75 7.83 2.02 3.39
CA LYS A 75 9.30 2.08 3.47
C LYS A 75 9.78 2.79 4.72
N ARG A 76 9.19 3.95 5.04
CA ARG A 76 9.57 4.73 6.21
C ARG A 76 9.29 3.99 7.54
N TYR A 77 8.19 3.25 7.62
CA TYR A 77 7.76 2.64 8.89
C TYR A 77 8.34 1.23 9.08
N TYR A 78 8.50 0.48 8.00
CA TYR A 78 8.81 -0.95 8.04
C TYR A 78 10.02 -1.34 7.17
N GLY A 79 10.67 -0.37 6.50
CA GLY A 79 11.82 -0.62 5.65
C GLY A 79 11.51 -1.33 4.34
N TRP A 80 10.24 -1.43 3.94
CA TRP A 80 9.81 -2.11 2.72
C TRP A 80 10.37 -1.45 1.46
N ASP A 81 10.64 -2.26 0.46
CA ASP A 81 10.98 -1.71 -0.85
C ASP A 81 9.73 -1.20 -1.58
N GLU A 82 9.89 -0.17 -2.39
CA GLU A 82 8.78 0.37 -3.18
C GLU A 82 8.26 -0.68 -4.18
N GLU A 83 9.17 -1.46 -4.77
CA GLU A 83 8.87 -2.45 -5.81
C GLU A 83 7.97 -3.58 -5.30
N ASP A 84 8.03 -3.92 -4.01
CA ASP A 84 7.13 -4.90 -3.37
C ASP A 84 5.64 -4.57 -3.56
N LEU A 85 5.29 -3.27 -3.62
CA LEU A 85 3.92 -2.83 -3.84
C LEU A 85 3.53 -2.81 -5.33
N PHE A 86 4.51 -2.69 -6.24
CA PHE A 86 4.28 -2.37 -7.66
C PHE A 86 4.42 -3.56 -8.62
N MET A 87 5.06 -4.67 -8.23
CA MET A 87 5.40 -5.79 -9.11
C MET A 87 4.31 -6.88 -9.27
N ARG A 88 3.02 -6.58 -9.10
CA ARG A 88 1.92 -7.55 -9.30
C ARG A 88 0.99 -7.21 -10.48
#